data_AF-A0A8T5HJ36-F1
#
_entry.id   AF-A0A8T5HJ36-F1
#
_cell.length_a   1.000
_cell.length_b   1.000
_cell.length_c   1.000
_cell.angle_alpha   90.00
_cell.angle_beta   90.00
_cell.angle_gamma   90.00
#
_symmetry.space_group_name_H-M   'P 1'
#
loop_
_entity.id
_entity.type
_entity.pdbx_description
1 polymer ?
#
loop_
_entity_poly.entity_id
_entity_poly.type
_entity_poly.pdbx_seq_one_letter_code
_entity_poly.pdbx_strand_id
1 'polypeptide(L)'
;MVSAKDKNRMVQVLTDLLENSGTYSIKQSDNEKILVVEKKEIRENPRKIFVMSHAKKRTKSEINGQISHNQKNNIYTAHAFFKHEEDDISFVRMVKKNKGWRQDKSLKKYSEQDINRMIHLRGIEKWILCDFYQLTYYQKESTRLEECVKTYKLNKVTFDRTHLRPGDPGYGFAAMHEESKDYKLPELTELISGAAGFKYLKNQNPLYRAWIFKTEAKPTAVVDTSPRQGNLL
;
A
#
# COMPACT_ATOMS: atom_id res chain seq x y z
N MET A 1 4.80 6.73 17.35
CA MET A 1 3.35 6.73 17.02
C MET A 1 3.10 7.84 16.01
N VAL A 2 2.40 7.61 14.89
CA VAL A 2 2.18 8.65 13.85
C VAL A 2 1.45 9.85 14.47
N SER A 3 1.97 11.06 14.25
CA SER A 3 1.35 12.30 14.74
C SER A 3 0.01 12.57 14.07
N ALA A 4 -0.87 13.34 14.72
CA ALA A 4 -2.15 13.73 14.10
C ALA A 4 -1.94 14.52 12.79
N LYS A 5 -0.93 15.39 12.76
CA LYS A 5 -0.52 16.15 11.56
C LYS A 5 -0.15 15.22 10.41
N ASP A 6 0.66 14.20 10.68
CA ASP A 6 1.10 13.25 9.64
C ASP A 6 -0.04 12.36 9.13
N LYS A 7 -0.97 11.96 10.02
CA LYS A 7 -2.18 11.22 9.62
C LYS A 7 -3.06 12.06 8.69
N ASN A 8 -3.29 13.32 9.06
CA ASN A 8 -4.05 14.27 8.24
C ASN A 8 -3.35 14.50 6.90
N ARG A 9 -2.02 14.65 6.89
CA ARG A 9 -1.26 14.85 5.66
C ARG A 9 -1.35 13.66 4.71
N MET A 10 -1.22 12.43 5.22
CA MET A 10 -1.42 11.21 4.42
C MET A 10 -2.79 11.18 3.75
N VAL A 11 -3.84 11.50 4.51
CA VAL A 11 -5.22 11.51 3.99
C VAL A 11 -5.42 12.63 2.98
N GLN A 12 -4.87 13.81 3.23
CA GLN A 12 -4.91 14.91 2.28
C GLN A 12 -4.26 14.53 0.96
N VAL A 13 -3.03 14.00 0.98
CA VAL A 13 -2.30 13.61 -0.23
C VAL A 13 -3.05 12.54 -1.02
N LEU A 14 -3.61 11.54 -0.35
CA LEU A 14 -4.43 10.52 -1.00
C LEU A 14 -5.72 11.12 -1.60
N THR A 15 -6.32 12.09 -0.92
CA THR A 15 -7.51 12.80 -1.40
C THR A 15 -7.19 13.62 -2.65
N ASP A 16 -6.12 14.42 -2.62
CA ASP A 16 -5.64 15.24 -3.74
C ASP A 16 -5.37 14.36 -4.98
N LEU A 17 -4.67 13.23 -4.81
CA LEU A 17 -4.42 12.28 -5.89
C LEU A 17 -5.72 11.71 -6.49
N LEU A 18 -6.71 11.39 -5.65
CA LEU A 18 -7.99 10.87 -6.12
C LEU A 18 -8.84 11.95 -6.80
N GLU A 19 -8.82 13.19 -6.32
CA GLU A 19 -9.52 14.32 -6.93
C GLU A 19 -8.92 14.70 -8.28
N ASN A 20 -7.58 14.70 -8.38
CA ASN A 20 -6.84 15.00 -9.61
C ASN A 20 -7.14 14.01 -10.75
N SER A 21 -7.58 12.79 -10.45
CA SER A 21 -8.05 11.84 -11.46
C SER A 21 -9.32 12.31 -12.18
N GLY A 22 -10.03 13.28 -11.62
CA GLY A 22 -11.35 13.72 -12.08
C GLY A 22 -12.46 12.67 -11.94
N THR A 23 -12.15 11.45 -11.51
CA THR A 23 -13.00 10.25 -11.62
C THR A 23 -13.92 10.09 -10.40
N TYR A 24 -13.52 10.63 -9.24
CA TYR A 24 -14.17 10.39 -7.97
C TYR A 24 -14.69 11.68 -7.33
N SER A 25 -15.75 11.56 -6.53
CA SER A 25 -16.19 12.57 -5.58
C SER A 25 -15.87 12.08 -4.17
N ILE A 26 -15.16 12.90 -3.40
CA ILE A 26 -14.87 12.65 -1.99
C ILE A 26 -16.14 12.93 -1.19
N LYS A 27 -16.61 11.94 -0.41
CA LYS A 27 -17.83 12.06 0.41
C LYS A 27 -17.53 12.24 1.89
N GLN A 28 -16.46 11.60 2.35
CA GLN A 28 -15.98 11.72 3.73
C GLN A 28 -14.48 11.50 3.73
N SER A 29 -13.77 12.30 4.51
CA SER A 29 -12.36 12.09 4.81
C SER A 29 -12.08 12.48 6.26
N ASP A 30 -11.33 11.64 6.96
CA ASP A 30 -10.78 11.91 8.28
C ASP A 30 -9.41 11.24 8.38
N ASN A 31 -8.74 11.39 9.51
CA ASN A 31 -7.37 10.89 9.70
C ASN A 31 -7.22 9.34 9.65
N GLU A 32 -8.33 8.60 9.50
CA GLU A 32 -8.39 7.15 9.47
C GLU A 32 -8.88 6.58 8.14
N LYS A 33 -9.68 7.34 7.39
CA LYS A 33 -10.38 6.83 6.21
C LYS A 33 -10.73 7.91 5.19
N ILE A 34 -10.95 7.45 3.95
CA ILE A 34 -11.53 8.24 2.86
C ILE A 34 -12.66 7.42 2.25
N LEU A 35 -13.86 7.97 2.15
CA LEU A 35 -14.95 7.41 1.39
C LEU A 35 -15.10 8.21 0.09
N VAL A 36 -14.93 7.53 -1.03
CA VAL A 36 -15.07 8.11 -2.36
C VAL A 36 -16.13 7.36 -3.17
N VAL A 37 -16.74 8.07 -4.11
CA VAL A 37 -17.73 7.51 -5.03
C VAL A 37 -17.34 7.90 -6.45
N GLU A 38 -17.35 6.96 -7.38
CA GLU A 38 -17.17 7.27 -8.80
C GLU A 38 -18.22 8.31 -9.25
N LYS A 39 -17.85 9.21 -10.17
CA LYS A 39 -18.84 10.13 -10.75
C LYS A 39 -19.74 9.38 -11.72
N LYS A 40 -21.00 9.81 -11.83
CA LYS A 40 -21.96 9.22 -12.79
C LYS A 40 -21.50 9.34 -14.24
N GLU A 41 -20.73 10.38 -14.55
CA GLU A 41 -20.07 10.61 -15.84
C GLU A 41 -19.08 9.49 -16.22
N ILE A 42 -18.51 8.80 -15.23
CA ILE A 42 -17.55 7.71 -15.43
C ILE A 42 -18.27 6.36 -15.54
N ARG A 43 -19.32 6.18 -14.74
CA ARG A 43 -20.06 4.91 -14.63
C ARG A 43 -21.50 5.17 -14.25
N GLU A 44 -22.43 4.59 -15.01
CA GLU A 44 -23.88 4.68 -14.76
C GLU A 44 -24.27 4.25 -13.34
N ASN A 45 -23.62 3.19 -12.84
CA ASN A 45 -23.76 2.70 -11.47
C ASN A 45 -22.47 2.93 -10.67
N PRO A 46 -22.28 4.10 -10.04
CA PRO A 46 -21.06 4.45 -9.32
C PRO A 46 -20.66 3.45 -8.24
N ARG A 47 -19.39 3.06 -8.25
CA ARG A 47 -18.81 2.29 -7.15
C ARG A 47 -18.47 3.20 -5.98
N LYS A 48 -18.69 2.69 -4.77
CA LYS A 48 -18.22 3.30 -3.51
C LYS A 48 -16.93 2.61 -3.10
N ILE A 49 -15.92 3.39 -2.73
CA ILE A 49 -14.62 2.89 -2.29
C ILE A 49 -14.27 3.53 -0.95
N PHE A 50 -13.98 2.68 0.04
CA PHE A 50 -13.49 3.01 1.35
C PHE A 50 -11.98 2.77 1.41
N VAL A 51 -11.20 3.83 1.43
CA VAL A 51 -9.75 3.77 1.61
C VAL A 51 -9.45 3.83 3.10
N MET A 52 -8.89 2.75 3.64
CA MET A 52 -8.49 2.65 5.04
C MET A 52 -7.04 3.09 5.19
N SER A 53 -6.82 4.17 5.95
CA SER A 53 -5.48 4.69 6.28
C SER A 53 -4.92 3.97 7.50
N HIS A 54 -3.86 3.18 7.34
CA HIS A 54 -3.18 2.42 8.39
C HIS A 54 -2.03 3.21 9.02
N ALA A 55 -2.36 4.40 9.52
CA ALA A 55 -1.47 5.25 10.30
C ALA A 55 -1.65 5.06 11.83
N LYS A 56 -2.75 4.42 12.26
CA LYS A 56 -2.93 3.97 13.66
C LYS A 56 -2.84 2.45 13.77
N LYS A 57 -2.50 1.95 14.96
CA LYS A 57 -2.55 0.51 15.25
C LYS A 57 -4.01 0.06 15.18
N ARG A 58 -4.28 -0.98 14.39
CA ARG A 58 -5.57 -1.68 14.34
C ARG A 58 -5.34 -3.15 14.60
N THR A 59 -6.31 -3.78 15.25
CA THR A 59 -6.40 -5.22 15.43
C THR A 59 -6.95 -5.87 14.16
N LYS A 60 -6.68 -7.17 14.00
CA LYS A 60 -7.27 -7.97 12.92
C LYS A 60 -8.81 -7.95 12.95
N SER A 61 -9.40 -7.98 14.14
CA SER A 61 -10.85 -7.98 14.32
C SER A 61 -11.50 -6.70 13.78
N GLU A 62 -10.93 -5.53 14.11
CA GLU A 62 -11.46 -4.24 13.63
C GLU A 62 -11.46 -4.15 12.10
N ILE A 63 -10.39 -4.63 11.46
CA ILE A 63 -10.29 -4.56 9.99
C ILE A 63 -11.23 -5.56 9.34
N ASN A 64 -11.32 -6.79 9.87
CA ASN A 64 -12.31 -7.77 9.43
C ASN A 64 -13.73 -7.25 9.55
N GLY A 65 -14.07 -6.67 10.70
CA GLY A 65 -15.38 -6.06 10.93
C GLY A 65 -15.68 -4.98 9.89
N GLN A 66 -14.71 -4.11 9.59
CA GLN A 66 -14.88 -3.07 8.58
C GLN A 66 -15.01 -3.64 7.16
N ILE A 67 -14.20 -4.63 6.78
CA ILE A 67 -14.29 -5.28 5.46
C ILE A 67 -15.65 -5.96 5.30
N SER A 68 -16.09 -6.74 6.30
CA SER A 68 -17.40 -7.39 6.28
C SER A 68 -18.55 -6.38 6.24
N HIS A 69 -18.45 -5.27 6.98
CA HIS A 69 -19.43 -4.19 6.91
C HIS A 69 -19.47 -3.55 5.52
N ASN A 70 -18.31 -3.23 4.93
CA ASN A 70 -18.22 -2.65 3.59
C ASN A 70 -18.80 -3.58 2.53
N GLN A 71 -18.47 -4.87 2.59
CA GLN A 71 -18.98 -5.91 1.69
C GLN A 71 -20.52 -6.00 1.75
N LYS A 72 -21.12 -6.01 2.94
CA LYS A 72 -22.59 -6.02 3.11
C LYS A 72 -23.27 -4.80 2.49
N ASN A 73 -22.55 -3.69 2.36
CA ASN A 73 -23.05 -2.43 1.82
C ASN A 73 -22.58 -2.16 0.36
N ASN A 74 -22.01 -3.16 -0.32
CA ASN A 74 -21.46 -3.04 -1.67
C ASN A 74 -20.39 -1.94 -1.82
N ILE A 75 -19.56 -1.77 -0.78
CA ILE A 75 -18.46 -0.79 -0.74
C ILE A 75 -17.13 -1.53 -0.88
N TYR A 76 -16.31 -1.10 -1.84
CA TYR A 76 -14.97 -1.65 -2.01
C TYR A 76 -14.04 -1.14 -0.92
N THR A 77 -13.15 -1.99 -0.40
CA THR A 77 -12.12 -1.61 0.57
C THR A 77 -10.76 -1.56 -0.12
N ALA A 78 -10.07 -0.43 0.04
CA ALA A 78 -8.67 -0.25 -0.33
C ALA A 78 -7.84 0.06 0.93
N HIS A 79 -6.55 -0.25 0.88
CA HIS A 79 -5.64 -0.05 2.01
C HIS A 79 -4.48 0.86 1.61
N ALA A 80 -4.19 1.85 2.45
CA ALA A 80 -3.00 2.66 2.35
C ALA A 80 -2.27 2.62 3.69
N PHE A 81 -0.97 2.36 3.68
CA PHE A 81 -0.15 2.25 4.88
C PHE A 81 0.74 3.47 5.04
N PHE A 82 0.94 3.91 6.28
CA PHE A 82 1.91 4.96 6.56
C PHE A 82 3.33 4.37 6.58
N LYS A 83 4.25 4.97 5.83
CA LYS A 83 5.69 4.66 5.81
C LYS A 83 6.46 5.63 6.70
N HIS A 84 6.95 5.13 7.83
CA HIS A 84 7.94 5.79 8.68
C HIS A 84 9.36 5.43 8.23
N GLU A 85 10.21 6.43 8.08
CA GLU A 85 11.64 6.27 7.79
C GLU A 85 12.49 6.13 9.05
N GLU A 86 12.04 6.72 10.17
CA GLU A 86 12.83 6.82 11.40
C GLU A 86 12.44 5.81 12.48
N ASP A 87 11.23 5.23 12.42
CA ASP A 87 10.73 4.26 13.40
C ASP A 87 10.49 2.89 12.75
N ASP A 88 10.76 1.83 13.52
CA ASP A 88 10.59 0.39 13.23
C ASP A 88 9.16 -0.07 12.85
N ILE A 89 8.32 0.83 12.36
CA ILE A 89 6.88 0.63 12.23
C ILE A 89 6.47 0.34 10.79
N SER A 90 7.24 0.67 9.75
CA SER A 90 6.72 0.58 8.38
C SER A 90 7.56 -0.19 7.37
N PHE A 91 8.85 -0.33 7.58
CA PHE A 91 9.71 -1.28 6.87
C PHE A 91 10.95 -1.49 7.72
N VAL A 92 10.89 -2.40 8.69
CA VAL A 92 12.12 -2.74 9.41
C VAL A 92 12.97 -3.55 8.44
N ARG A 93 14.10 -2.98 8.02
CA ARG A 93 15.11 -3.75 7.28
C ARG A 93 15.46 -4.97 8.12
N MET A 94 15.46 -6.14 7.52
CA MET A 94 15.74 -7.38 8.23
C MET A 94 17.06 -7.30 9.02
N VAL A 95 18.11 -6.70 8.44
CA VAL A 95 19.43 -6.51 9.07
C VAL A 95 19.37 -5.58 10.29
N LYS A 96 18.45 -4.60 10.33
CA LYS A 96 18.26 -3.74 11.52
C LYS A 96 17.64 -4.54 12.67
N LYS A 97 16.66 -5.40 12.37
CA LYS A 97 15.97 -6.22 13.37
C LYS A 97 16.86 -7.33 13.92
N ASN A 98 17.71 -7.91 13.08
CA ASN A 98 18.52 -9.05 13.48
C ASN A 98 19.90 -9.00 12.78
N LYS A 99 20.88 -8.47 13.52
CA LYS A 99 22.24 -8.20 13.04
C LYS A 99 22.99 -9.49 12.61
N GLY A 100 22.60 -10.65 13.15
CA GLY A 100 23.23 -11.95 12.86
C GLY A 100 22.93 -12.53 11.48
N TRP A 101 21.96 -11.96 10.73
CA TRP A 101 21.52 -12.55 9.45
C TRP A 101 22.52 -12.45 8.32
N ARG A 102 23.50 -11.53 8.40
CA ARG A 102 24.61 -11.50 7.44
C ARG A 102 25.46 -12.77 7.49
N GLN A 103 25.37 -13.52 8.58
CA GLN A 103 26.06 -14.78 8.81
C GLN A 103 25.11 -15.99 8.77
N ASP A 104 23.81 -15.77 8.53
CA ASP A 104 22.81 -16.84 8.57
C ASP A 104 22.84 -17.66 7.28
N LYS A 105 23.15 -18.95 7.44
CA LYS A 105 23.24 -19.93 6.35
C LYS A 105 21.90 -20.12 5.62
N SER A 106 20.79 -19.68 6.19
CA SER A 106 19.46 -19.80 5.60
C SER A 106 19.11 -18.76 4.55
N LEU A 107 19.96 -17.74 4.32
CA LEU A 107 19.76 -16.76 3.24
C LEU A 107 20.84 -16.75 2.17
N LYS A 108 21.64 -17.83 2.06
CA LYS A 108 22.72 -17.94 1.06
C LYS A 108 22.29 -17.71 -0.39
N LYS A 109 21.01 -17.90 -0.71
CA LYS A 109 20.43 -17.65 -2.03
C LYS A 109 20.28 -16.17 -2.38
N TYR A 110 20.49 -15.25 -1.43
CA TYR A 110 20.30 -13.81 -1.61
C TYR A 110 21.63 -13.07 -1.52
N SER A 111 21.80 -12.04 -2.34
CA SER A 111 22.93 -11.13 -2.22
C SER A 111 22.82 -10.28 -0.95
N GLU A 112 23.93 -9.69 -0.50
CA GLU A 112 23.89 -8.73 0.62
C GLU A 112 22.95 -7.54 0.31
N GLN A 113 22.87 -7.12 -0.95
CA GLN A 113 21.96 -6.06 -1.39
C GLN A 113 20.50 -6.49 -1.22
N ASP A 114 20.15 -7.73 -1.58
CA ASP A 114 18.80 -8.26 -1.40
C ASP A 114 18.42 -8.35 0.08
N ILE A 115 19.31 -8.89 0.91
CA ILE A 115 19.16 -8.99 2.37
C ILE A 115 18.93 -7.59 2.99
N ASN A 116 19.67 -6.58 2.53
CA ASN A 116 19.51 -5.20 2.99
C ASN A 116 18.20 -4.55 2.50
N ARG A 117 17.63 -5.02 1.39
CA ARG A 117 16.34 -4.58 0.83
C ARG A 117 15.14 -5.31 1.43
N MET A 118 15.34 -6.49 2.03
CA MET A 118 14.26 -7.25 2.68
C MET A 118 13.61 -6.44 3.79
N ILE A 119 12.29 -6.52 3.81
CA ILE A 119 11.45 -5.83 4.78
C ILE A 119 10.77 -6.83 5.70
N HIS A 120 10.66 -6.48 6.97
CA HIS A 120 9.83 -7.20 7.92
C HIS A 120 8.42 -6.60 7.93
N LEU A 121 7.42 -7.41 7.63
CA LEU A 121 6.01 -7.02 7.65
C LEU A 121 5.45 -6.98 9.07
N ARG A 122 4.55 -6.02 9.33
CA ARG A 122 3.69 -6.03 10.51
C ARG A 122 2.62 -7.11 10.40
N GLY A 123 2.06 -7.53 11.53
CA GLY A 123 0.97 -8.52 11.53
C GLY A 123 -0.21 -8.14 10.63
N ILE A 124 -0.58 -6.85 10.61
CA ILE A 124 -1.62 -6.31 9.74
C ILE A 124 -1.26 -6.36 8.24
N GLU A 125 -0.01 -6.08 7.89
CA GLU A 125 0.48 -6.13 6.51
C GLU A 125 0.54 -7.55 6.00
N LYS A 126 1.01 -8.50 6.82
CA LYS A 126 0.99 -9.94 6.49
C LYS A 126 -0.43 -10.39 6.20
N TRP A 127 -1.36 -9.99 7.05
CA TRP A 127 -2.75 -10.40 6.93
C TRP A 127 -3.43 -9.80 5.69
N ILE A 128 -3.23 -8.50 5.42
CA ILE A 128 -3.74 -7.87 4.19
C ILE A 128 -3.05 -8.45 2.96
N LEU A 129 -1.75 -8.75 3.00
CA LEU A 129 -1.03 -9.34 1.86
C LEU A 129 -1.50 -10.78 1.54
N CYS A 130 -2.02 -11.55 2.50
CA CYS A 130 -2.67 -12.83 2.17
C CYS A 130 -3.87 -12.65 1.23
N ASP A 131 -4.47 -11.46 1.29
CA ASP A 131 -5.73 -11.10 0.67
C ASP A 131 -5.57 -10.17 -0.54
N PHE A 132 -4.38 -9.58 -0.70
CA PHE A 132 -4.02 -8.60 -1.72
C PHE A 132 -2.61 -8.90 -2.25
N TYR A 133 -2.38 -8.77 -3.54
CA TYR A 133 -1.07 -9.06 -4.14
C TYR A 133 -0.03 -7.92 -3.98
N GLN A 134 -0.48 -6.73 -3.56
CA GLN A 134 0.34 -5.52 -3.46
C GLN A 134 -0.10 -4.69 -2.26
N LEU A 135 0.81 -3.90 -1.71
CA LEU A 135 0.54 -2.96 -0.63
C LEU A 135 0.94 -1.54 -1.06
N THR A 136 0.08 -0.57 -0.78
CA THR A 136 0.30 0.85 -1.06
C THR A 136 0.74 1.59 0.20
N TYR A 137 1.78 2.41 0.08
CA TYR A 137 2.41 3.13 1.17
C TYR A 137 2.49 4.62 0.88
N TYR A 138 2.05 5.44 1.81
CA TYR A 138 2.35 6.86 1.87
C TYR A 138 3.69 7.08 2.58
N GLN A 139 4.62 7.76 1.92
CA GLN A 139 5.90 8.18 2.47
C GLN A 139 5.85 9.69 2.71
N LYS A 140 6.08 10.08 3.97
CA LYS A 140 6.20 11.49 4.36
C LYS A 140 7.48 12.08 3.78
N GLU A 141 7.46 13.38 3.50
CA GLU A 141 8.67 14.15 3.26
C GLU A 141 9.66 14.06 4.43
N SER A 142 10.92 13.85 4.10
CA SER A 142 12.07 13.93 5.01
C SER A 142 13.20 14.70 4.35
N THR A 143 14.28 14.98 5.09
CA THR A 143 15.45 15.69 4.56
C THR A 143 16.11 14.98 3.36
N ARG A 144 15.82 13.69 3.16
CA ARG A 144 16.41 12.87 2.10
C ARG A 144 15.41 12.38 1.06
N LEU A 145 14.12 12.45 1.37
CA LEU A 145 13.10 11.74 0.61
C LEU A 145 11.85 12.60 0.45
N GLU A 146 11.42 12.74 -0.81
CA GLU A 146 10.20 13.46 -1.15
C GLU A 146 8.94 12.71 -0.68
N GLU A 147 7.90 13.50 -0.40
CA GLU A 147 6.57 12.99 -0.11
C GLU A 147 6.00 12.26 -1.33
N CYS A 148 5.55 11.03 -1.15
CA CYS A 148 5.01 10.25 -2.27
C CYS A 148 4.14 9.09 -1.82
N VAL A 149 3.32 8.58 -2.74
CA VAL A 149 2.59 7.33 -2.56
C VAL A 149 3.19 6.28 -3.49
N LYS A 150 3.56 5.13 -2.93
CA LYS A 150 4.25 4.03 -3.63
C LYS A 150 3.48 2.73 -3.44
N THR A 151 3.28 1.99 -4.52
CA THR A 151 2.74 0.63 -4.45
C THR A 151 3.87 -0.36 -4.65
N TYR A 152 3.90 -1.39 -3.82
CA TYR A 152 4.89 -2.46 -3.89
C TYR A 152 4.23 -3.81 -4.08
N LYS A 153 4.80 -4.61 -4.97
CA LYS A 153 4.64 -6.05 -4.95
C LYS A 153 5.63 -6.63 -3.95
N LEU A 154 5.15 -7.49 -3.06
CA LEU A 154 5.95 -8.05 -1.99
C LEU A 154 6.29 -9.51 -2.29
N ASN A 155 7.46 -9.71 -2.90
CA ASN A 155 7.92 -11.02 -3.32
C ASN A 155 8.33 -11.88 -2.11
N LYS A 156 8.10 -13.18 -2.24
CA LYS A 156 8.38 -14.17 -1.19
C LYS A 156 9.89 -14.26 -0.93
N VAL A 157 10.24 -14.46 0.33
CA VAL A 157 11.61 -14.82 0.75
C VAL A 157 11.58 -16.28 1.18
N THR A 158 12.34 -17.13 0.51
CA THR A 158 12.54 -18.54 0.82
C THR A 158 13.83 -18.77 1.59
N PHE A 159 13.80 -19.60 2.62
CA PHE A 159 14.98 -19.96 3.40
C PHE A 159 15.70 -21.16 2.78
N ASP A 160 17.02 -21.07 2.66
CA ASP A 160 17.89 -22.20 2.34
C ASP A 160 18.04 -23.13 3.54
N ARG A 161 17.41 -24.29 3.48
CA ARG A 161 17.45 -25.31 4.53
C ARG A 161 18.31 -26.53 4.18
N THR A 162 19.10 -26.46 3.11
CA THR A 162 19.96 -27.58 2.64
C THR A 162 20.99 -28.05 3.66
N HIS A 163 21.26 -27.25 4.69
CA HIS A 163 22.17 -27.58 5.78
C HIS A 163 21.52 -28.39 6.92
N LEU A 164 20.19 -28.53 6.94
CA LEU A 164 19.46 -29.35 7.92
C LEU A 164 19.23 -30.75 7.34
N ARG A 165 19.52 -31.78 8.13
CA ARG A 165 19.35 -33.19 7.77
C ARG A 165 18.14 -33.80 8.49
N PRO A 166 17.51 -34.85 7.92
CA PRO A 166 16.54 -35.65 8.64
C PRO A 166 17.13 -36.13 9.97
N GLY A 167 16.47 -35.79 11.09
CA GLY A 167 16.95 -36.08 12.45
C GLY A 167 17.50 -34.86 13.21
N ASP A 168 17.79 -33.75 12.53
CA ASP A 168 18.21 -32.51 13.22
C ASP A 168 17.04 -31.89 14.01
N PRO A 169 17.29 -31.32 15.21
CA PRO A 169 16.29 -30.57 15.94
C PRO A 169 15.68 -29.47 15.09
N GLY A 170 14.35 -29.50 14.92
CA GLY A 170 13.62 -28.51 14.11
C GLY A 170 13.57 -28.80 12.61
N TYR A 171 14.14 -29.91 12.11
CA TYR A 171 14.04 -30.30 10.69
C TYR A 171 12.59 -30.37 10.22
N GLY A 172 11.69 -31.02 10.97
CA GLY A 172 10.27 -31.13 10.61
C GLY A 172 9.57 -29.77 10.49
N PHE A 173 9.86 -28.83 11.39
CA PHE A 173 9.33 -27.47 11.32
C PHE A 173 9.92 -26.68 10.15
N ALA A 174 11.24 -26.78 9.94
CA ALA A 174 11.92 -26.07 8.86
C ALA A 174 11.52 -26.60 7.46
N ALA A 175 11.31 -27.91 7.33
CA ALA A 175 10.85 -28.54 6.09
C ALA A 175 9.42 -28.11 5.71
N MET A 176 8.56 -27.80 6.68
CA MET A 176 7.20 -27.30 6.44
C MET A 176 7.12 -25.77 6.21
N HIS A 177 8.21 -25.04 6.44
CA HIS A 177 8.23 -23.57 6.43
C HIS A 177 9.42 -23.03 5.64
N GLU A 178 9.46 -23.35 4.35
CA GLU A 178 10.46 -22.83 3.42
C GLU A 178 10.27 -21.32 3.17
N GLU A 179 9.03 -20.83 3.10
CA GLU A 179 8.73 -19.43 2.87
C GLU A 179 8.60 -18.61 4.17
N SER A 180 9.26 -17.46 4.19
CA SER A 180 9.10 -16.48 5.25
C SER A 180 7.72 -15.83 5.19
N LYS A 181 6.99 -15.92 6.31
CA LYS A 181 5.78 -15.13 6.57
C LYS A 181 6.11 -13.69 6.96
N ASP A 182 7.31 -13.46 7.46
CA ASP A 182 7.70 -12.22 8.10
C ASP A 182 8.44 -11.29 7.16
N TYR A 183 9.31 -11.85 6.34
CA TYR A 183 10.17 -11.10 5.44
C TYR A 183 9.70 -11.21 3.99
N LYS A 184 9.73 -10.07 3.30
CA LYS A 184 9.44 -9.99 1.86
C LYS A 184 10.50 -9.13 1.17
N LEU A 185 10.66 -9.35 -0.13
CA LEU A 185 11.45 -8.48 -1.00
C LEU A 185 10.51 -7.50 -1.70
N PRO A 186 10.60 -6.19 -1.40
CA PRO A 186 9.74 -5.20 -2.03
C PRO A 186 10.24 -4.87 -3.44
N GLU A 187 9.32 -4.96 -4.40
CA GLU A 187 9.46 -4.52 -5.77
C GLU A 187 8.52 -3.34 -5.99
N LEU A 188 9.07 -2.16 -6.30
CA LEU A 188 8.26 -0.97 -6.59
C LEU A 188 7.51 -1.20 -7.89
N THR A 189 6.19 -1.25 -7.83
CA THR A 189 5.35 -1.41 -9.04
C THR A 189 4.89 -0.07 -9.57
N GLU A 190 4.52 0.85 -8.69
CA GLU A 190 3.99 2.15 -9.09
C GLU A 190 4.45 3.25 -8.13
N LEU A 191 4.93 4.36 -8.70
CA LEU A 191 5.07 5.65 -8.02
C LEU A 191 3.87 6.50 -8.41
N ILE A 192 2.95 6.69 -7.48
CA ILE A 192 1.68 7.39 -7.73
C ILE A 192 1.92 8.88 -7.57
N SER A 193 2.03 9.57 -8.71
CA SER A 193 2.23 11.00 -8.83
C SER A 193 1.16 11.57 -9.76
N GLY A 194 0.65 12.77 -9.46
CA GLY A 194 -0.37 13.44 -10.26
C GLY A 194 -1.79 12.98 -9.90
N ALA A 195 -2.15 11.73 -10.23
CA ALA A 195 -3.47 11.19 -9.97
C ALA A 195 -3.48 9.70 -9.59
N ALA A 196 -4.50 9.30 -8.83
CA ALA A 196 -4.75 7.93 -8.38
C ALA A 196 -6.14 7.43 -8.78
N GLY A 197 -6.24 6.12 -9.03
CA GLY A 197 -7.50 5.42 -9.21
C GLY A 197 -7.52 4.08 -8.49
N PHE A 198 -8.57 3.29 -8.76
CA PHE A 198 -8.71 1.94 -8.21
C PHE A 198 -8.78 0.85 -9.30
N LYS A 199 -8.00 -0.21 -9.11
CA LYS A 199 -8.17 -1.48 -9.83
C LYS A 199 -8.92 -2.45 -8.93
N TYR A 200 -9.72 -3.31 -9.56
CA TYR A 200 -10.66 -4.21 -8.89
C TYR A 200 -10.35 -5.65 -9.27
N LEU A 201 -10.38 -6.57 -8.30
CA LEU A 201 -10.24 -7.99 -8.58
C LEU A 201 -11.47 -8.46 -9.36
N LYS A 202 -11.30 -8.72 -10.66
CA LYS A 202 -12.45 -8.99 -11.55
C LYS A 202 -13.09 -10.37 -11.35
N ASN A 203 -12.39 -11.40 -10.85
CA ASN A 203 -12.86 -12.79 -11.04
C ASN A 203 -12.69 -13.77 -9.86
N GLN A 204 -12.46 -13.33 -8.62
CA GLN A 204 -12.38 -14.27 -7.49
C GLN A 204 -13.01 -13.68 -6.23
N ASN A 205 -14.20 -14.21 -5.88
CA ASN A 205 -14.89 -14.03 -4.60
C ASN A 205 -15.37 -12.57 -4.34
N PRO A 206 -16.57 -12.33 -3.78
CA PRO A 206 -17.16 -11.00 -3.65
C PRO A 206 -16.54 -10.23 -2.47
N LEU A 207 -15.21 -10.16 -2.41
CA LEU A 207 -14.51 -9.59 -1.26
C LEU A 207 -14.52 -8.05 -1.28
N TYR A 208 -15.12 -7.44 -2.32
CA TYR A 208 -15.21 -5.98 -2.50
C TYR A 208 -13.87 -5.32 -2.19
N ARG A 209 -12.83 -5.70 -2.94
CA ARG A 209 -11.45 -5.24 -2.74
C ARG A 209 -10.97 -4.40 -3.90
N ALA A 210 -10.23 -3.35 -3.58
CA ALA A 210 -9.62 -2.45 -4.54
C ALA A 210 -8.17 -2.14 -4.13
N TRP A 211 -7.29 -1.93 -5.10
CA TRP A 211 -5.97 -1.38 -4.83
C TRP A 211 -5.77 -0.06 -5.57
N ILE A 212 -5.01 0.82 -4.92
CA ILE A 212 -4.71 2.16 -5.43
C ILE A 212 -3.66 2.01 -6.53
N PHE A 213 -3.90 2.66 -7.66
CA PHE A 213 -2.99 2.65 -8.80
C PHE A 213 -2.82 4.06 -9.39
N LYS A 214 -1.73 4.30 -10.10
CA LYS A 214 -1.47 5.53 -10.83
C LYS A 214 -2.39 5.61 -12.05
N THR A 215 -3.09 6.72 -12.20
CA THR A 215 -3.92 7.01 -13.37
C THR A 215 -3.53 8.35 -13.98
N GLU A 216 -4.03 8.63 -15.18
CA GLU A 216 -3.88 9.95 -15.79
C GLU A 216 -4.69 11.00 -15.02
N ALA A 217 -4.11 12.18 -14.88
CA ALA A 217 -4.82 13.32 -14.31
C ALA A 217 -5.88 13.80 -15.30
N LYS A 218 -6.97 14.37 -14.78
CA LYS A 218 -7.95 15.06 -15.62
C LYS A 218 -7.22 16.15 -16.42
N PRO A 219 -7.43 16.26 -17.75
CA PRO A 219 -6.90 17.38 -18.51
C PRO A 219 -7.34 18.68 -17.85
N THR A 220 -6.38 19.48 -17.38
CA THR A 220 -6.67 20.84 -16.99
C THR A 220 -7.05 21.55 -18.27
N ALA A 221 -8.29 22.07 -18.36
CA ALA A 221 -8.65 22.91 -19.49
C ALA A 221 -7.61 24.03 -19.56
N VAL A 222 -6.83 24.07 -20.65
CA VAL A 222 -5.92 25.17 -20.91
C VAL A 222 -6.83 26.39 -21.03
N VAL A 223 -6.85 27.23 -20.00
CA VAL A 223 -7.47 28.54 -20.10
C VAL A 223 -6.62 29.29 -21.11
N ASP A 224 -7.14 29.40 -22.33
CA ASP A 224 -6.52 30.20 -23.37
C ASP A 224 -6.47 31.65 -22.87
N THR A 225 -5.30 32.06 -22.39
CA THR A 225 -5.02 33.42 -21.94
C THR A 225 -4.65 34.34 -23.10
N SER A 226 -4.86 33.91 -24.35
CA SER A 226 -4.69 34.78 -25.50
C SER A 226 -5.54 36.04 -25.31
N PRO A 227 -4.93 37.24 -25.27
CA PRO A 227 -5.70 38.47 -25.20
C PRO A 227 -6.58 38.51 -26.44
N ARG A 228 -7.90 38.59 -26.23
CA ARG A 228 -8.85 38.91 -27.30
C ARG A 228 -8.36 40.21 -27.93
N GLN A 229 -7.76 40.12 -29.12
CA GLN A 229 -7.49 41.30 -29.92
C GLN A 229 -8.86 41.96 -30.13
N GLY A 230 -9.03 43.11 -29.47
CA GLY A 230 -10.20 43.93 -29.65
C GLY A 230 -10.26 44.32 -31.12
N ASN A 231 -11.41 44.08 -31.74
CA ASN A 231 -11.79 44.74 -32.97
C ASN A 231 -11.71 46.25 -32.73
N LEU A 232 -10.68 46.89 -33.29
CA LEU A 232 -10.69 48.30 -33.59
C LEU A 232 -11.03 48.44 -35.06
N LEU A 233 -12.30 48.82 -35.27
CA LEU A 233 -12.91 49.50 -36.42
C LEU A 233 -12.77 48.87 -37.81
#